data_AF-A0A525I1C1-F1
#
_entry.id   AF-A0A525I1C1-F1
#
_cell.length_a   1.000
_cell.length_b   1.000
_cell.length_c   1.000
_cell.angle_alpha   90.00
_cell.angle_beta   90.00
_cell.angle_gamma   90.00
#
_symmetry.space_group_name_H-M   'P 1'
#
loop_
_entity.id
_entity.type
_entity.pdbx_description
1 polymer ?
#
loop_
_entity_poly.entity_id
_entity_poly.type
_entity_poly.pdbx_seq_one_letter_code
_entity_poly.pdbx_strand_id
1 'polypeptide(L)'
;MTPYEVIVEDAVMKPLVSGPEAKRYDEPETDTYILFPYERDARGAVRLIPADDMERRFPNAWEHLCRWEPELRTRESGAFDDDTWYRLGRNQNLDKQDIPKLIVAQTVPEMRVCADCDGTKYLNNVRVNGILPAKRMDQMYLLGVLNGPVADFVFRRIGKPKQGGWYEANRQFIAPLPIPNAPAHARADIVALARRLQERWTRRGYLLQQAADRLSVLARARHPVHWLWPELPILPEMTEQAPRGLRLATDRRKWAEERLDEMEAARIEALQAALDRGGRREVRFEHGELRLYIAGAAVLEKIYLDLATGSLVESYWRWLLLNGPAREAERFAIELRRPPALSDSPAIVQFAERVAALAEEVIAITADERALNDVLYALYGLSPNERNLVENERGRRNAAQADA
;
A
#
# COMPACT_ATOMS: atom_id res chain seq x y z
N MET A 1 -7.65 -23.28 17.52
CA MET A 1 -8.56 -22.79 18.58
C MET A 1 -9.39 -21.65 18.02
N THR A 2 -10.64 -21.55 18.46
CA THR A 2 -11.55 -20.48 18.03
C THR A 2 -11.12 -19.17 18.69
N PRO A 3 -11.16 -18.03 17.97
CA PRO A 3 -10.96 -16.71 18.59
C PRO A 3 -11.93 -16.49 19.76
N TYR A 4 -11.48 -15.79 20.79
CA TYR A 4 -12.29 -15.40 21.95
C TYR A 4 -11.85 -14.03 22.44
N GLU A 5 -12.73 -13.35 23.17
CA GLU A 5 -12.45 -12.03 23.74
C GLU A 5 -11.73 -12.15 25.09
N VAL A 6 -10.74 -11.29 25.30
CA VAL A 6 -9.99 -11.18 26.55
C VAL A 6 -9.60 -9.73 26.79
N ILE A 7 -9.62 -9.33 28.06
CA ILE A 7 -9.15 -8.02 28.51
C ILE A 7 -7.70 -8.19 28.97
N VAL A 8 -6.81 -7.30 28.53
CA VAL A 8 -5.39 -7.29 28.88
C VAL A 8 -4.95 -5.84 29.05
N GLU A 9 -3.99 -5.58 29.95
CA GLU A 9 -3.45 -4.25 30.18
C GLU A 9 -2.59 -3.76 28.99
N ASP A 10 -2.88 -2.56 28.47
CA ASP A 10 -2.15 -1.96 27.33
C ASP A 10 -0.63 -1.88 27.55
N ALA A 11 -0.20 -1.68 28.79
CA ALA A 11 1.22 -1.49 29.12
C ALA A 11 2.09 -2.73 28.81
N VAL A 12 1.52 -3.95 28.81
CA VAL A 12 2.23 -5.20 28.44
C VAL A 12 1.97 -5.63 26.99
N MET A 13 1.04 -4.95 26.31
CA MET A 13 0.76 -5.15 24.89
C MET A 13 1.64 -4.23 24.04
N LYS A 14 2.22 -4.75 22.95
CA LYS A 14 3.09 -3.98 22.05
C LYS A 14 2.59 -4.05 20.60
N PRO A 15 2.54 -2.93 19.87
CA PRO A 15 2.09 -2.93 18.47
C PRO A 15 2.99 -3.83 17.61
N LEU A 16 2.42 -4.84 16.97
CA LEU A 16 3.14 -5.83 16.18
C LEU A 16 2.93 -5.60 14.68
N VAL A 17 3.94 -5.01 14.03
CA VAL A 17 3.90 -4.71 12.60
C VAL A 17 3.97 -5.98 11.75
N SER A 18 3.15 -5.99 10.72
CA SER A 18 3.02 -7.03 9.72
C SER A 18 3.47 -6.54 8.33
N GLY A 19 3.64 -7.47 7.39
CA GLY A 19 4.09 -7.16 6.04
C GLY A 19 3.23 -6.12 5.30
N PRO A 20 1.88 -6.19 5.35
CA PRO A 20 1.01 -5.19 4.73
C PRO A 20 1.18 -3.76 5.27
N GLU A 21 1.63 -3.61 6.53
CA GLU A 21 1.79 -2.31 7.20
C GLU A 21 3.19 -1.72 6.98
N ALA A 22 4.19 -2.55 6.70
CA ALA A 22 5.55 -2.12 6.37
C ALA A 22 5.67 -1.60 4.92
N LYS A 23 5.10 -0.41 4.67
CA LYS A 23 5.06 0.24 3.35
C LYS A 23 6.21 1.24 3.17
N ARG A 24 6.40 1.73 1.93
CA ARG A 24 7.44 2.71 1.59
C ARG A 24 7.15 4.04 2.29
N TYR A 25 8.10 4.55 3.08
CA TYR A 25 8.05 5.81 3.84
C TYR A 25 6.94 5.93 4.90
N ASP A 26 5.81 5.24 4.72
CA ASP A 26 4.64 5.27 5.60
C ASP A 26 4.95 4.66 6.98
N GLU A 27 4.87 5.46 8.03
CA GLU A 27 4.96 5.00 9.41
C GLU A 27 3.91 3.91 9.68
N PRO A 28 4.33 2.72 10.14
CA PRO A 28 3.41 1.61 10.24
C PRO A 28 2.47 1.78 11.44
N GLU A 29 1.18 1.65 11.16
CA GLU A 29 0.11 1.50 12.15
C GLU A 29 -0.44 0.08 12.10
N THR A 30 -0.87 -0.42 13.26
CA THR A 30 -1.40 -1.78 13.39
C THR A 30 -2.48 -1.84 14.46
N ASP A 31 -3.47 -2.69 14.22
CA ASP A 31 -4.46 -3.15 15.19
C ASP A 31 -4.05 -4.48 15.85
N THR A 32 -2.90 -5.03 15.45
CA THR A 32 -2.36 -6.28 15.96
C THR A 32 -1.34 -6.01 17.05
N TYR A 33 -1.52 -6.63 18.22
CA TYR A 33 -0.66 -6.45 19.38
C TYR A 33 -0.11 -7.78 19.87
N ILE A 34 1.10 -7.74 20.43
CA ILE A 34 1.74 -8.88 21.09
C ILE A 34 1.80 -8.65 22.60
N LEU A 35 1.39 -9.65 23.37
CA LEU A 35 1.68 -9.70 24.81
C LEU A 35 3.19 -9.91 24.99
N PHE A 36 3.88 -8.90 25.49
CA PHE A 36 5.33 -8.84 25.58
C PHE A 36 5.76 -8.74 27.05
N PRO A 37 6.00 -9.89 27.74
CA PRO A 37 6.23 -9.94 29.18
C PRO A 37 7.69 -9.58 29.54
N TYR A 38 8.24 -8.54 28.92
CA TYR A 38 9.61 -8.09 29.12
C TYR A 38 9.66 -6.58 29.29
N GLU A 39 10.64 -6.12 30.05
CA GLU A 39 10.90 -4.70 30.29
C GLU A 39 12.40 -4.40 30.34
N ARG A 40 12.77 -3.13 30.17
CA ARG A 40 14.14 -2.69 30.41
C ARG A 40 14.37 -2.48 31.91
N ASP A 41 15.41 -3.10 32.44
CA ASP A 41 15.87 -2.82 33.80
C ASP A 41 16.54 -1.43 33.89
N ALA A 42 16.90 -1.01 35.11
CA ALA A 42 17.56 0.28 35.36
C ALA A 42 18.92 0.44 34.64
N ARG A 43 19.51 -0.64 34.13
CA ARG A 43 20.75 -0.64 33.35
C ARG A 43 20.48 -0.69 31.84
N GLY A 44 19.20 -0.72 31.44
CA GLY A 44 18.75 -0.76 30.06
C GLY A 44 18.72 -2.16 29.45
N ALA A 45 18.96 -3.24 30.21
CA ALA A 45 18.87 -4.59 29.67
C ALA A 45 17.41 -5.08 29.64
N VAL A 46 17.00 -5.72 28.55
CA VAL A 46 15.65 -6.31 28.45
C VAL A 46 15.61 -7.61 29.25
N ARG A 47 14.69 -7.70 30.21
CA ARG A 47 14.51 -8.81 31.14
C ARG A 47 13.06 -9.28 31.13
N LEU A 48 12.87 -10.57 31.36
CA LEU A 48 11.54 -11.14 31.60
C LEU A 48 11.01 -10.55 32.91
N ILE A 49 9.77 -10.08 32.91
CA ILE A 49 9.09 -9.59 34.11
C ILE A 49 8.79 -10.81 35.00
N PRO A 50 9.22 -10.85 36.28
CA PRO A 50 8.96 -11.98 37.17
C PRO A 50 7.47 -12.29 37.32
N ALA A 51 7.11 -13.55 37.64
CA ALA A 51 5.71 -13.98 37.76
C ALA A 51 4.93 -13.14 38.79
N ASP A 52 5.49 -12.96 39.98
CA ASP A 52 4.89 -12.13 41.05
C ASP A 52 4.68 -10.66 40.60
N ASP A 53 5.56 -10.15 39.74
CA ASP A 53 5.45 -8.81 39.18
C ASP A 53 4.41 -8.75 38.07
N MET A 54 4.31 -9.78 37.22
CA MET A 54 3.27 -9.95 36.22
C MET A 54 1.90 -10.00 36.88
N GLU A 55 1.70 -10.84 37.89
CA GLU A 55 0.44 -10.97 38.62
C GLU A 55 0.04 -9.66 39.31
N ARG A 56 1.01 -8.98 39.96
CA ARG A 56 0.74 -7.74 40.69
C ARG A 56 0.45 -6.55 39.77
N ARG A 57 1.15 -6.43 38.64
CA ARG A 57 1.10 -5.23 37.76
C ARG A 57 0.18 -5.42 36.57
N PHE A 58 0.01 -6.66 36.10
CA PHE A 58 -0.74 -7.04 34.91
C PHE A 58 -1.62 -8.27 35.20
N PRO A 59 -2.52 -8.21 36.19
CA PRO A 59 -3.30 -9.38 36.63
C PRO A 59 -4.11 -10.02 35.50
N ASN A 60 -4.66 -9.25 34.56
CA ASN A 60 -5.44 -9.82 33.45
C ASN A 60 -4.55 -10.52 32.42
N ALA A 61 -3.39 -9.93 32.10
CA ALA A 61 -2.37 -10.56 31.26
C ALA A 61 -1.88 -11.88 31.87
N TRP A 62 -1.67 -11.89 33.19
CA TRP A 62 -1.24 -13.07 33.94
C TRP A 62 -2.30 -14.17 33.93
N GLU A 63 -3.57 -13.82 34.22
CA GLU A 63 -4.70 -14.77 34.11
C GLU A 63 -4.81 -15.37 32.71
N HIS A 64 -4.67 -14.53 31.67
CA HIS A 64 -4.66 -14.98 30.28
C HIS A 64 -3.53 -15.98 30.01
N LEU A 65 -2.31 -15.69 30.46
CA LEU A 65 -1.18 -16.60 30.33
C LEU A 65 -1.45 -17.92 31.07
N CYS A 66 -1.90 -17.88 32.32
CA CYS A 66 -2.15 -19.07 33.14
C CYS A 66 -3.21 -19.99 32.54
N ARG A 67 -4.23 -19.41 31.90
CA ARG A 67 -5.23 -20.18 31.14
C ARG A 67 -4.61 -21.05 30.04
N TRP A 68 -3.49 -20.60 29.47
CA TRP A 68 -2.75 -21.27 28.40
C TRP A 68 -1.48 -21.96 28.90
N GLU A 69 -1.23 -22.01 30.21
CA GLU A 69 -0.02 -22.58 30.79
C GLU A 69 0.22 -24.04 30.37
N PRO A 70 -0.79 -24.95 30.36
CA PRO A 70 -0.58 -26.32 29.91
C PRO A 70 -0.04 -26.37 28.48
N GLU A 71 -0.64 -25.64 27.54
CA GLU A 71 -0.19 -25.57 26.15
C GLU A 71 1.20 -24.93 26.04
N LEU A 72 1.45 -23.82 26.76
CA LEU A 72 2.70 -23.08 26.70
C LEU A 72 3.89 -23.87 27.25
N ARG A 73 3.69 -24.72 28.27
CA ARG A 73 4.73 -25.61 28.81
C ARG A 73 5.10 -26.73 27.84
N THR A 74 4.17 -27.23 27.03
CA THR A 74 4.45 -28.29 26.03
C THR A 74 5.23 -27.82 24.80
N ARG A 75 5.41 -26.50 24.61
CA ARG A 75 6.15 -25.94 23.47
C ARG A 75 7.57 -26.50 23.37
N GLU A 76 8.06 -26.62 22.14
CA GLU A 76 9.41 -27.11 21.83
C GLU A 76 9.75 -28.41 22.58
N SER A 77 8.82 -29.37 22.56
CA SER A 77 8.99 -30.68 23.22
C SER A 77 9.20 -30.59 24.74
N GLY A 78 8.52 -29.65 25.41
CA GLY A 78 8.58 -29.48 26.86
C GLY A 78 9.72 -28.57 27.35
N ALA A 79 10.43 -27.88 26.46
CA ALA A 79 11.55 -27.01 26.82
C ALA A 79 11.15 -25.76 27.64
N PHE A 80 9.84 -25.53 27.82
CA PHE A 80 9.27 -24.43 28.60
C PHE A 80 8.59 -24.90 29.89
N ASP A 81 8.76 -26.17 30.29
CA ASP A 81 8.22 -26.67 31.55
C ASP A 81 9.09 -26.27 32.75
N ASP A 82 9.08 -24.97 33.07
CA ASP A 82 9.79 -24.37 34.20
C ASP A 82 9.05 -23.14 34.74
N ASP A 83 9.60 -22.43 35.73
CA ASP A 83 8.95 -21.27 36.39
C ASP A 83 8.83 -20.02 35.50
N THR A 84 9.45 -20.03 34.32
CA THR A 84 9.43 -18.95 33.33
C THR A 84 8.76 -19.39 32.02
N TRP A 85 7.84 -20.35 32.10
CA TRP A 85 7.11 -20.95 30.97
C TRP A 85 6.44 -19.94 30.03
N TYR A 86 6.08 -18.75 30.52
CA TYR A 86 5.46 -17.66 29.76
C TYR A 86 6.43 -16.85 28.89
N ARG A 87 7.74 -17.13 28.96
CA ARG A 87 8.75 -16.46 28.13
C ARG A 87 8.54 -16.74 26.63
N LEU A 88 8.93 -15.79 25.79
CA LEU A 88 9.02 -15.99 24.34
C LEU A 88 10.13 -17.01 24.04
N GLY A 89 9.86 -17.91 23.08
CA GLY A 89 10.80 -19.00 22.80
C GLY A 89 12.08 -18.57 22.09
N ARG A 90 12.05 -17.40 21.46
CA ARG A 90 13.21 -16.76 20.85
C ARG A 90 13.48 -15.45 21.57
N ASN A 91 14.63 -15.37 22.22
CA ASN A 91 15.10 -14.16 22.91
C ASN A 91 16.01 -13.28 22.02
N GLN A 92 16.26 -13.68 20.77
CA GLN A 92 17.06 -12.87 19.86
C GLN A 92 16.33 -11.55 19.56
N ASN A 93 17.07 -10.44 19.62
CA ASN A 93 16.60 -9.10 19.28
C ASN A 93 15.48 -8.53 20.15
N LEU A 94 15.18 -9.10 21.33
CA LEU A 94 14.25 -8.47 22.28
C LEU A 94 14.71 -7.05 22.65
N ASP A 95 16.02 -6.84 22.74
CA ASP A 95 16.66 -5.56 23.02
C ASP A 95 16.65 -4.56 21.86
N LYS A 96 16.12 -4.97 20.69
CA LYS A 96 16.02 -4.15 19.47
C LYS A 96 14.60 -3.73 19.12
N GLN A 97 13.59 -4.18 19.87
CA GLN A 97 12.19 -3.93 19.52
C GLN A 97 11.74 -2.51 19.89
N ASP A 98 12.25 -1.97 20.99
CA ASP A 98 11.85 -0.69 21.57
C ASP A 98 12.88 0.43 21.32
N ILE A 99 13.61 0.33 20.20
CA ILE A 99 14.54 1.37 19.75
C ILE A 99 14.19 1.82 18.32
N PRO A 100 14.53 3.07 17.95
CA PRO A 100 14.36 3.56 16.60
C PRO A 100 15.05 2.67 15.56
N LYS A 101 14.35 2.37 14.48
CA LYS A 101 14.79 1.45 13.44
C LYS A 101 14.07 1.69 12.13
N LEU A 102 14.66 1.24 11.03
CA LEU A 102 13.95 1.13 9.77
C LEU A 102 13.29 -0.24 9.65
N ILE A 103 12.20 -0.31 8.88
CA ILE A 103 11.32 -1.46 8.78
C ILE A 103 11.12 -1.80 7.30
N VAL A 104 11.22 -3.08 6.95
CA VAL A 104 10.96 -3.60 5.60
C VAL A 104 10.25 -4.95 5.68
N ALA A 105 9.18 -5.11 4.90
CA ALA A 105 8.54 -6.41 4.76
C ALA A 105 9.50 -7.43 4.12
N GLN A 106 9.40 -8.70 4.51
CA GLN A 106 10.24 -9.77 3.96
C GLN A 106 10.05 -9.94 2.44
N THR A 107 8.82 -9.74 1.95
CA THR A 107 8.49 -9.90 0.54
C THR A 107 8.00 -8.57 -0.01
N VAL A 108 8.72 -8.02 -0.99
CA VAL A 108 8.47 -6.70 -1.58
C VAL A 108 8.66 -6.76 -3.11
N PRO A 109 7.91 -6.01 -3.93
CA PRO A 109 8.11 -5.98 -5.38
C PRO A 109 9.22 -5.02 -5.82
N GLU A 110 9.67 -4.15 -4.91
CA GLU A 110 10.76 -3.19 -5.04
C GLU A 110 11.24 -2.83 -3.64
N MET A 111 12.43 -2.25 -3.48
CA MET A 111 12.86 -1.77 -2.16
C MET A 111 11.90 -0.71 -1.63
N ARG A 112 11.35 -1.00 -0.46
CA ARG A 112 10.41 -0.13 0.26
C ARG A 112 10.68 -0.23 1.74
N VAL A 113 11.01 0.88 2.35
CA VAL A 113 11.41 0.97 3.75
C VAL A 113 10.63 2.11 4.38
N CYS A 114 10.21 1.95 5.62
CA CYS A 114 9.71 3.03 6.47
C CYS A 114 10.55 3.13 7.75
N ALA A 115 10.42 4.23 8.48
CA ALA A 115 11.05 4.41 9.77
C ALA A 115 10.05 4.23 10.92
N ASP A 116 10.50 3.59 12.00
CA ASP A 116 10.01 3.79 13.35
C ASP A 116 11.01 4.72 14.04
N CYS A 117 10.65 5.99 14.15
CA CYS A 117 11.53 7.03 14.70
C CYS A 117 11.58 7.01 16.22
N ASP A 118 10.54 6.49 16.87
CA ASP A 118 10.36 6.54 18.32
C ASP A 118 10.62 5.20 19.01
N GLY A 119 10.82 4.12 18.23
CA GLY A 119 11.03 2.78 18.77
C GLY A 119 9.75 2.17 19.33
N THR A 120 8.58 2.49 18.78
CA THR A 120 7.28 2.02 19.32
C THR A 120 6.77 0.77 18.63
N LYS A 121 7.40 0.34 17.53
CA LYS A 121 6.88 -0.71 16.64
C LYS A 121 7.67 -2.01 16.82
N TYR A 122 6.97 -3.09 17.15
CA TYR A 122 7.56 -4.41 17.33
C TYR A 122 7.41 -5.21 16.03
N LEU A 123 8.40 -6.04 15.73
CA LEU A 123 8.49 -6.77 14.46
C LEU A 123 8.43 -8.27 14.71
N ASN A 124 7.59 -8.97 13.95
CA ASN A 124 7.71 -10.42 13.87
C ASN A 124 8.92 -10.77 12.98
N ASN A 125 9.91 -11.47 13.53
CA ASN A 125 11.19 -11.80 12.88
C ASN A 125 11.06 -12.65 11.59
N VAL A 126 9.85 -13.03 11.18
CA VAL A 126 9.64 -13.91 10.02
C VAL A 126 9.19 -13.13 8.79
N ARG A 127 8.31 -12.13 8.95
CA ARG A 127 7.70 -11.43 7.81
C ARG A 127 8.08 -9.96 7.73
N VAL A 128 8.71 -9.41 8.76
CA VAL A 128 9.15 -8.01 8.80
C VAL A 128 10.56 -7.94 9.40
N ASN A 129 11.48 -7.30 8.68
CA ASN A 129 12.86 -7.13 9.08
C ASN A 129 13.08 -5.72 9.62
N GLY A 130 13.90 -5.62 10.69
CA GLY A 130 14.42 -4.36 11.20
C GLY A 130 15.82 -4.06 10.67
N ILE A 131 16.10 -2.81 10.30
CA ILE A 131 17.41 -2.34 9.87
C ILE A 131 17.86 -1.25 10.84
N LEU A 132 18.99 -1.49 11.50
CA LEU A 132 19.61 -0.52 12.41
C LEU A 132 20.76 0.20 11.69
N PRO A 133 20.77 1.55 11.68
CA PRO A 133 21.89 2.30 11.18
C PRO A 133 23.18 1.97 11.95
N ALA A 134 24.31 1.94 11.25
CA ALA A 134 25.62 1.85 11.91
C ALA A 134 25.87 3.09 12.79
N LYS A 135 26.81 2.97 13.76
CA LYS A 135 27.16 4.09 14.64
C LYS A 135 27.54 5.33 13.80
N ARG A 136 26.94 6.49 14.12
CA ARG A 136 27.09 7.79 13.42
C ARG A 136 26.43 7.89 12.03
N MET A 137 25.69 6.87 11.61
CA MET A 137 24.80 6.98 10.44
C MET A 137 23.44 7.50 10.90
N ASP A 138 22.91 8.49 10.19
CA ASP A 138 21.57 8.98 10.44
C ASP A 138 20.52 8.00 9.87
N GLN A 139 19.49 7.70 10.65
CA GLN A 139 18.41 6.79 10.26
C GLN A 139 17.69 7.26 8.99
N MET A 140 17.42 8.56 8.90
CA MET A 140 16.70 9.16 7.77
C MET A 140 17.58 9.27 6.53
N TYR A 141 18.90 9.43 6.71
CA TYR A 141 19.83 9.29 5.59
C TYR A 141 19.72 7.90 4.96
N LEU A 142 19.78 6.85 5.79
CA LEU A 142 19.68 5.49 5.32
C LEU A 142 18.30 5.20 4.69
N LEU A 143 17.22 5.72 5.27
CA LEU A 143 15.87 5.63 4.70
C LEU A 143 15.80 6.20 3.27
N GLY A 144 16.31 7.42 3.08
CA GLY A 144 16.31 8.09 1.78
C GLY A 144 17.11 7.32 0.72
N VAL A 145 18.29 6.81 1.11
CA VAL A 145 19.13 6.01 0.19
C VAL A 145 18.46 4.68 -0.17
N LEU A 146 17.91 3.95 0.81
CA LEU A 146 17.32 2.62 0.59
C LEU A 146 16.02 2.66 -0.23
N ASN A 147 15.25 3.75 -0.12
CA ASN A 147 14.08 3.99 -0.96
C ASN A 147 14.42 4.66 -2.31
N GLY A 148 15.70 4.91 -2.56
CA GLY A 148 16.20 5.49 -3.78
C GLY A 148 16.29 4.48 -4.93
N PRO A 149 16.21 4.96 -6.18
CA PRO A 149 16.10 4.12 -7.36
C PRO A 149 17.35 3.26 -7.62
N VAL A 150 18.54 3.74 -7.21
CA VAL A 150 19.79 2.98 -7.36
C VAL A 150 19.84 1.78 -6.40
N ALA A 151 19.41 1.96 -5.15
CA ALA A 151 19.35 0.87 -4.19
C ALA A 151 18.33 -0.19 -4.63
N ASP A 152 17.15 0.24 -5.09
CA ASP A 152 16.14 -0.65 -5.67
C ASP A 152 16.64 -1.39 -6.91
N PHE A 153 17.30 -0.70 -7.83
CA PHE A 153 17.86 -1.29 -9.05
C PHE A 153 18.86 -2.42 -8.76
N VAL A 154 19.73 -2.23 -7.77
CA VAL A 154 20.68 -3.26 -7.31
C VAL A 154 19.92 -4.37 -6.58
N PHE A 155 18.99 -4.05 -5.69
CA PHE A 155 18.18 -5.02 -4.97
C PHE A 155 17.45 -5.98 -5.92
N ARG A 156 16.77 -5.48 -6.95
CA ARG A 156 16.05 -6.33 -7.92
C ARG A 156 16.97 -7.24 -8.75
N ARG A 157 18.29 -7.00 -8.76
CA ARG A 157 19.29 -7.84 -9.46
C ARG A 157 19.86 -8.94 -8.58
N ILE A 158 20.08 -8.65 -7.31
CA ILE A 158 20.69 -9.58 -6.36
C ILE A 158 19.65 -10.35 -5.55
N GLY A 159 18.45 -9.77 -5.43
CA GLY A 159 17.34 -10.30 -4.65
C GLY A 159 16.79 -11.60 -5.24
N LYS A 160 16.36 -12.51 -4.36
CA LYS A 160 15.72 -13.76 -4.79
C LYS A 160 14.30 -13.48 -5.29
N PRO A 161 13.98 -13.79 -6.56
CA PRO A 161 12.63 -13.59 -7.09
C PRO A 161 11.62 -14.55 -6.45
N LYS A 162 10.37 -14.09 -6.40
CA LYS A 162 9.16 -14.79 -5.99
C LYS A 162 8.10 -14.62 -7.09
N GLN A 163 6.98 -15.34 -6.99
CA GLN A 163 5.89 -15.23 -7.96
C GLN A 163 5.36 -13.79 -8.08
N GLY A 164 4.94 -13.41 -9.29
CA GLY A 164 4.27 -12.13 -9.53
C GLY A 164 5.16 -10.88 -9.47
N GLY A 165 6.48 -11.02 -9.64
CA GLY A 165 7.41 -9.87 -9.63
C GLY A 165 7.78 -9.39 -8.24
N TRP A 166 7.66 -10.26 -7.23
CA TRP A 166 8.09 -9.99 -5.86
C TRP A 166 9.50 -10.52 -5.59
N TYR A 167 10.15 -9.99 -4.56
CA TYR A 167 11.51 -10.31 -4.15
C TYR A 167 11.59 -10.49 -2.63
N GLU A 168 12.57 -11.27 -2.19
CA GLU A 168 12.87 -11.47 -0.77
C GLU A 168 13.86 -10.41 -0.26
N ALA A 169 13.45 -9.59 0.72
CA ALA A 169 14.24 -8.53 1.35
C ALA A 169 14.81 -8.97 2.71
N ASN A 170 15.60 -10.05 2.71
CA ASN A 170 16.36 -10.50 3.88
C ASN A 170 17.74 -9.83 3.95
N ARG A 171 18.40 -9.97 5.10
CA ARG A 171 19.74 -9.41 5.37
C ARG A 171 20.74 -9.57 4.21
N GLN A 172 20.83 -10.76 3.60
CA GLN A 172 21.80 -11.04 2.53
C GLN A 172 21.57 -10.23 1.24
N PHE A 173 20.36 -9.69 1.04
CA PHE A 173 19.99 -8.87 -0.11
C PHE A 173 19.94 -7.37 0.20
N ILE A 174 19.87 -7.00 1.49
CA ILE A 174 19.88 -5.60 1.95
C ILE A 174 21.30 -5.15 2.30
N ALA A 175 22.07 -5.99 3.01
CA ALA A 175 23.44 -5.66 3.45
C ALA A 175 24.41 -5.25 2.32
N PRO A 176 24.35 -5.84 1.10
CA PRO A 176 25.25 -5.43 0.02
C PRO A 176 24.74 -4.23 -0.80
N LEU A 177 23.59 -3.62 -0.46
CA LEU A 177 23.09 -2.47 -1.21
C LEU A 177 24.06 -1.30 -1.11
N PRO A 178 24.26 -0.54 -2.20
CA PRO A 178 25.22 0.56 -2.21
C PRO A 178 24.70 1.68 -1.32
N ILE A 179 25.51 2.12 -0.35
CA ILE A 179 25.25 3.30 0.48
C ILE A 179 26.36 4.31 0.18
N PRO A 180 26.06 5.47 -0.42
CA PRO A 180 27.10 6.39 -0.86
C PRO A 180 27.69 7.10 0.36
N ASN A 181 28.97 7.47 0.27
CA ASN A 181 29.59 8.35 1.25
C ASN A 181 29.32 9.82 0.86
N ALA A 182 28.22 10.38 1.35
CA ALA A 182 27.82 11.74 1.00
C ALA A 182 28.56 12.82 1.81
N PRO A 183 28.92 13.96 1.18
CA PRO A 183 29.36 15.15 1.90
C PRO A 183 28.25 15.70 2.81
N ALA A 184 28.61 16.52 3.79
CA ALA A 184 27.70 16.97 4.83
C ALA A 184 26.42 17.65 4.31
N HIS A 185 26.52 18.48 3.27
CA HIS A 185 25.36 19.16 2.67
C HIS A 185 24.38 18.16 2.04
N ALA A 186 24.88 17.26 1.18
CA ALA A 186 24.04 16.25 0.53
C ALA A 186 23.41 15.28 1.54
N ARG A 187 24.14 14.96 2.63
CA ARG A 187 23.58 14.19 3.75
C ARG A 187 22.41 14.92 4.41
N ALA A 188 22.56 16.21 4.69
CA ALA A 188 21.50 17.02 5.28
C ALA A 188 20.27 17.11 4.36
N ASP A 189 20.49 17.28 3.05
CA ASP A 189 19.42 17.31 2.05
C ASP A 189 18.65 15.99 2.01
N ILE A 190 19.35 14.85 1.95
CA ILE A 190 18.73 13.52 1.97
C ILE A 190 17.94 13.30 3.26
N VAL A 191 18.49 13.67 4.41
CA VAL A 191 17.80 13.55 5.71
C VAL A 191 16.50 14.36 5.73
N ALA A 192 16.56 15.62 5.27
CA ALA A 192 15.40 16.50 5.23
C ALA A 192 14.33 15.98 4.25
N LEU A 193 14.74 15.52 3.07
CA LEU A 193 13.86 14.93 2.06
C LEU A 193 13.22 13.64 2.55
N ALA A 194 13.99 12.72 3.14
CA ALA A 194 13.49 11.44 3.63
C ALA A 194 12.47 11.63 4.77
N ARG A 195 12.71 12.59 5.68
CA ARG A 195 11.75 12.95 6.74
C ARG A 195 10.46 13.50 6.18
N ARG A 196 10.56 14.45 5.25
CA ARG A 196 9.38 15.01 4.59
C ARG A 196 8.61 13.95 3.80
N LEU A 197 9.31 13.04 3.11
CA LEU A 197 8.68 11.92 2.40
C LEU A 197 7.95 11.00 3.36
N GLN A 198 8.54 10.63 4.50
CA GLN A 198 7.86 9.85 5.54
C GLN A 198 6.57 10.53 6.00
N GLU A 199 6.65 11.79 6.43
CA GLU A 199 5.49 12.57 6.89
C GLU A 199 4.39 12.63 5.82
N ARG A 200 4.75 12.88 4.57
CA ARG A 200 3.80 12.97 3.45
C ARG A 200 3.17 11.64 3.10
N TRP A 201 3.95 10.56 3.06
CA TRP A 201 3.42 9.22 2.77
C TRP A 201 2.45 8.75 3.86
N THR A 202 2.76 9.05 5.13
CA THR A 202 1.85 8.80 6.26
C THR A 202 0.58 9.66 6.18
N ARG A 203 0.72 10.96 5.91
CA ARG A 203 -0.45 11.84 5.69
C ARG A 203 -1.32 11.39 4.53
N ARG A 204 -0.70 10.91 3.43
CA ARG A 204 -1.39 10.31 2.28
C ARG A 204 -2.21 9.09 2.71
N GLY A 205 -1.64 8.22 3.56
CA GLY A 205 -2.35 7.08 4.16
C GLY A 205 -3.59 7.51 4.94
N TYR A 206 -3.45 8.49 5.83
CA TYR A 206 -4.58 9.04 6.60
C TYR A 206 -5.65 9.66 5.71
N LEU A 207 -5.27 10.44 4.70
CA LEU A 207 -6.23 11.07 3.78
C LEU A 207 -7.02 10.02 2.98
N LEU A 208 -6.38 8.93 2.58
CA LEU A 208 -7.05 7.80 1.93
C LEU A 208 -8.08 7.15 2.85
N GLN A 209 -7.71 6.82 4.08
CA GLN A 209 -8.61 6.23 5.06
C GLN A 209 -9.77 7.17 5.36
N GLN A 210 -9.47 8.45 5.61
CA GLN A 210 -10.48 9.45 5.88
C GLN A 210 -11.48 9.58 4.72
N ALA A 211 -11.01 9.63 3.47
CA ALA A 211 -11.90 9.64 2.31
C ALA A 211 -12.72 8.36 2.21
N ALA A 212 -12.13 7.19 2.46
CA ALA A 212 -12.84 5.91 2.46
C ALA A 212 -13.96 5.86 3.52
N ASP A 213 -13.72 6.38 4.73
CA ASP A 213 -14.72 6.45 5.80
C ASP A 213 -15.93 7.29 5.38
N ARG A 214 -15.70 8.47 4.77
CA ARG A 214 -16.80 9.32 4.28
C ARG A 214 -17.53 8.64 3.13
N LEU A 215 -16.80 8.02 2.22
CA LEU A 215 -17.39 7.27 1.11
C LEU A 215 -18.27 6.10 1.60
N SER A 216 -17.88 5.44 2.70
CA SER A 216 -18.57 4.27 3.24
C SER A 216 -20.01 4.53 3.68
N VAL A 217 -20.32 5.77 4.08
CA VAL A 217 -21.66 6.17 4.54
C VAL A 217 -22.52 6.78 3.43
N LEU A 218 -21.98 6.94 2.22
CA LEU A 218 -22.69 7.52 1.09
C LEU A 218 -23.36 6.43 0.26
N ALA A 219 -24.62 6.67 -0.11
CA ALA A 219 -25.31 5.84 -1.09
C ALA A 219 -24.56 5.85 -2.42
N ARG A 220 -24.49 4.70 -3.10
CA ARG A 220 -23.78 4.56 -4.38
C ARG A 220 -24.79 4.53 -5.52
N ALA A 221 -24.67 5.47 -6.45
CA ALA A 221 -25.42 5.46 -7.69
C ALA A 221 -25.03 4.23 -8.52
N ARG A 222 -25.92 3.77 -9.40
CA ARG A 222 -25.65 2.66 -10.32
C ARG A 222 -25.98 3.12 -11.74
N HIS A 223 -24.94 3.28 -12.54
CA HIS A 223 -25.10 3.66 -13.93
C HIS A 223 -24.97 2.46 -14.88
N PRO A 224 -25.75 2.42 -15.96
CA PRO A 224 -25.63 1.40 -17.00
C PRO A 224 -24.33 1.56 -17.80
N VAL A 225 -24.01 0.56 -18.62
CA VAL A 225 -22.80 0.52 -19.46
C VAL A 225 -22.72 1.74 -20.37
N HIS A 226 -23.82 2.08 -21.05
CA HIS A 226 -23.91 3.23 -21.95
C HIS A 226 -23.69 4.59 -21.26
N TRP A 227 -23.74 4.67 -19.93
CA TRP A 227 -23.38 5.90 -19.23
C TRP A 227 -21.87 6.13 -19.23
N LEU A 228 -21.09 5.05 -19.13
CA LEU A 228 -19.61 5.11 -19.19
C LEU A 228 -19.11 5.21 -20.63
N TRP A 229 -19.84 4.59 -21.56
CA TRP A 229 -19.57 4.65 -23.01
C TRP A 229 -20.83 5.09 -23.78
N PRO A 230 -21.09 6.41 -23.86
CA PRO A 230 -22.29 6.97 -24.49
C PRO A 230 -22.47 6.63 -25.97
N GLU A 231 -21.39 6.25 -26.65
CA GLU A 231 -21.43 5.77 -28.03
C GLU A 231 -21.93 4.32 -28.21
N LEU A 232 -22.11 3.56 -27.12
CA LEU A 232 -22.71 2.23 -27.21
C LEU A 232 -24.24 2.35 -27.33
N PRO A 233 -24.88 1.55 -28.22
CA PRO A 233 -26.33 1.55 -28.34
C PRO A 233 -26.99 1.03 -27.06
N ILE A 234 -28.25 1.41 -26.85
CA ILE A 234 -29.08 0.82 -25.79
C ILE A 234 -29.82 -0.42 -26.30
N LEU A 235 -30.24 -1.29 -25.38
CA LEU A 235 -30.92 -2.55 -25.73
C LEU A 235 -32.11 -2.39 -26.69
N PRO A 236 -33.01 -1.38 -26.55
CA PRO A 236 -34.07 -1.16 -27.54
C PRO A 236 -33.54 -0.91 -28.96
N GLU A 237 -32.60 0.02 -29.13
CA GLU A 237 -31.98 0.34 -30.43
C GLU A 237 -31.30 -0.88 -31.05
N MET A 238 -30.65 -1.68 -30.20
CA MET A 238 -29.97 -2.89 -30.64
C MET A 238 -30.96 -3.98 -31.06
N THR A 239 -32.07 -4.13 -30.34
CA THR A 239 -33.12 -5.11 -30.67
C THR A 239 -33.80 -4.79 -32.00
N GLU A 240 -33.90 -3.51 -32.38
CA GLU A 240 -34.40 -3.09 -33.69
C GLU A 240 -33.48 -3.51 -34.84
N GLN A 241 -32.17 -3.53 -34.60
CA GLN A 241 -31.15 -3.96 -35.57
C GLN A 241 -31.07 -5.48 -35.74
N ALA A 242 -31.80 -6.26 -34.93
CA ALA A 242 -31.74 -7.72 -35.00
C ALA A 242 -32.13 -8.26 -36.39
N PRO A 243 -31.44 -9.30 -36.89
CA PRO A 243 -31.70 -9.87 -38.21
C PRO A 243 -33.17 -10.21 -38.42
N ARG A 244 -33.71 -9.91 -39.61
CA ARG A 244 -35.12 -10.20 -39.96
C ARG A 244 -35.48 -11.69 -39.88
N GLY A 245 -34.48 -12.58 -39.88
CA GLY A 245 -34.66 -14.02 -39.68
C GLY A 245 -35.06 -14.41 -38.25
N LEU A 246 -34.77 -13.59 -37.24
CA LEU A 246 -35.18 -13.80 -35.86
C LEU A 246 -36.61 -13.29 -35.67
N ARG A 247 -37.57 -14.23 -35.63
CA ARG A 247 -39.02 -13.92 -35.56
C ARG A 247 -39.54 -13.74 -34.14
N LEU A 248 -38.96 -14.46 -33.17
CA LEU A 248 -39.37 -14.36 -31.78
C LEU A 248 -38.71 -13.13 -31.14
N ALA A 249 -39.50 -12.35 -30.39
CA ALA A 249 -39.01 -11.18 -29.68
C ALA A 249 -37.91 -11.53 -28.65
N THR A 250 -38.01 -12.72 -28.03
CA THR A 250 -37.01 -13.25 -27.11
C THR A 250 -35.66 -13.48 -27.80
N ASP A 251 -35.67 -14.03 -29.00
CA ASP A 251 -34.43 -14.34 -29.74
C ASP A 251 -33.76 -13.05 -30.25
N ARG A 252 -34.56 -12.08 -30.70
CA ARG A 252 -34.07 -10.75 -31.09
C ARG A 252 -33.44 -10.03 -29.90
N ARG A 253 -34.08 -10.10 -28.73
CA ARG A 253 -33.56 -9.51 -27.50
C ARG A 253 -32.27 -10.20 -27.07
N LYS A 254 -32.22 -11.53 -27.07
CA LYS A 254 -31.03 -12.30 -26.73
C LYS A 254 -29.86 -11.96 -27.67
N TRP A 255 -30.11 -11.91 -28.97
CA TRP A 255 -29.10 -11.48 -29.96
C TRP A 255 -28.58 -10.06 -29.66
N ALA A 256 -29.47 -9.14 -29.26
CA ALA A 256 -29.08 -7.78 -28.92
C ALA A 256 -28.26 -7.72 -27.62
N GLU A 257 -28.62 -8.51 -26.60
CA GLU A 257 -27.84 -8.64 -25.35
C GLU A 257 -26.45 -9.19 -25.65
N GLU A 258 -26.33 -10.30 -26.40
CA GLU A 258 -25.04 -10.89 -26.80
C GLU A 258 -24.15 -9.88 -27.54
N ARG A 259 -24.74 -9.10 -28.44
CA ARG A 259 -23.99 -8.11 -29.22
C ARG A 259 -23.58 -6.89 -28.39
N LEU A 260 -24.37 -6.48 -27.41
CA LEU A 260 -23.98 -5.45 -26.46
C LEU A 260 -22.84 -5.93 -25.55
N ASP A 261 -22.89 -7.19 -25.09
CA ASP A 261 -21.83 -7.79 -24.28
C ASP A 261 -20.50 -7.84 -25.06
N GLU A 262 -20.54 -8.22 -26.35
CA GLU A 262 -19.36 -8.15 -27.23
C GLU A 262 -18.78 -6.73 -27.34
N MET A 263 -19.65 -5.72 -27.48
CA MET A 263 -19.22 -4.33 -27.59
C MET A 263 -18.67 -3.79 -26.25
N GLU A 264 -19.27 -4.14 -25.11
CA GLU A 264 -18.74 -3.82 -23.78
C GLU A 264 -17.37 -4.46 -23.58
N ALA A 265 -17.22 -5.74 -23.92
CA ALA A 265 -15.95 -6.46 -23.82
C ALA A 265 -14.84 -5.77 -24.63
N ALA A 266 -15.14 -5.32 -25.86
CA ALA A 266 -14.19 -4.56 -26.68
C ALA A 266 -13.78 -3.21 -26.05
N ARG A 267 -14.70 -2.52 -25.37
CA ARG A 267 -14.38 -1.28 -24.63
C ARG A 267 -13.53 -1.55 -23.39
N ILE A 268 -13.82 -2.62 -22.67
CA ILE A 268 -13.02 -3.08 -21.53
C ILE A 268 -11.60 -3.43 -21.99
N GLU A 269 -11.44 -4.13 -23.10
CA GLU A 269 -10.14 -4.47 -23.68
C GLU A 269 -9.35 -3.21 -24.06
N ALA A 270 -9.99 -2.24 -24.71
CA ALA A 270 -9.35 -0.96 -25.05
C ALA A 270 -8.90 -0.19 -23.79
N LEU A 271 -9.73 -0.20 -22.74
CA LEU A 271 -9.40 0.39 -21.44
C LEU A 271 -8.23 -0.36 -20.77
N GLN A 272 -8.21 -1.70 -20.82
CA GLN A 272 -7.10 -2.51 -20.30
C GLN A 272 -5.79 -2.18 -21.03
N ALA A 273 -5.82 -2.12 -22.37
CA ALA A 273 -4.67 -1.74 -23.16
C ALA A 273 -4.14 -0.34 -22.79
N ALA A 274 -5.03 0.60 -22.46
CA ALA A 274 -4.62 1.91 -21.97
C ALA A 274 -3.99 1.83 -20.56
N LEU A 275 -4.59 1.08 -19.63
CA LEU A 275 -4.03 0.87 -18.29
C LEU A 275 -2.65 0.22 -18.33
N ASP A 276 -2.44 -0.73 -19.23
CA ASP A 276 -1.19 -1.49 -19.40
C ASP A 276 -0.05 -0.64 -19.99
N ARG A 277 -0.37 0.33 -20.86
CA ARG A 277 0.61 1.33 -21.32
C ARG A 277 1.15 2.17 -20.17
N GLY A 278 0.39 2.31 -19.09
CA GLY A 278 0.76 3.11 -17.93
C GLY A 278 0.74 4.61 -18.21
N GLY A 279 1.54 5.36 -17.47
CA GLY A 279 1.62 6.82 -17.57
C GLY A 279 0.65 7.55 -16.64
N ARG A 280 0.64 8.89 -16.73
CA ARG A 280 -0.17 9.76 -15.89
C ARG A 280 -1.65 9.52 -16.15
N ARG A 281 -2.41 9.34 -15.08
CA ARG A 281 -3.87 9.17 -15.09
C ARG A 281 -4.50 10.42 -14.52
N GLU A 282 -5.51 10.95 -15.18
CA GLU A 282 -6.13 12.22 -14.79
C GLU A 282 -7.61 12.21 -15.12
N VAL A 283 -8.41 12.80 -14.23
CA VAL A 283 -9.84 13.01 -14.45
C VAL A 283 -10.05 14.51 -14.50
N ARG A 284 -10.84 14.95 -15.48
CA ARG A 284 -11.25 16.35 -15.62
C ARG A 284 -12.74 16.42 -15.82
N PHE A 285 -13.37 17.38 -15.13
CA PHE A 285 -14.74 17.79 -15.40
C PHE A 285 -14.75 19.26 -15.82
N GLU A 286 -14.99 19.49 -17.11
CA GLU A 286 -14.89 20.83 -17.71
C GLU A 286 -16.10 21.05 -18.63
N HIS A 287 -16.73 22.22 -18.53
CA HIS A 287 -17.87 22.60 -19.37
C HIS A 287 -19.02 21.56 -19.39
N GLY A 288 -19.24 20.87 -18.28
CA GLY A 288 -20.29 19.85 -18.15
C GLY A 288 -19.90 18.47 -18.67
N GLU A 289 -18.67 18.26 -19.15
CA GLU A 289 -18.18 16.96 -19.63
C GLU A 289 -17.12 16.37 -18.69
N LEU A 290 -17.33 15.11 -18.32
CA LEU A 290 -16.38 14.30 -17.55
C LEU A 290 -15.53 13.45 -18.50
N ARG A 291 -14.20 13.50 -18.29
CA ARG A 291 -13.23 12.74 -19.08
C ARG A 291 -12.20 12.05 -18.20
N LEU A 292 -11.80 10.84 -18.61
CA LEU A 292 -10.64 10.13 -18.07
C LEU A 292 -9.52 10.13 -19.10
N TYR A 293 -8.35 10.59 -18.69
CA TYR A 293 -7.13 10.58 -19.49
C TYR A 293 -6.14 9.55 -18.94
N ILE A 294 -5.50 8.80 -19.84
CA ILE A 294 -4.36 7.93 -19.55
C ILE A 294 -3.25 8.24 -20.54
N ALA A 295 -2.06 8.56 -20.02
CA ALA A 295 -0.92 9.00 -20.82
C ALA A 295 -1.25 10.17 -21.77
N GLY A 296 -2.14 11.07 -21.33
CA GLY A 296 -2.58 12.25 -22.10
C GLY A 296 -3.66 11.99 -23.15
N ALA A 297 -4.00 10.74 -23.44
CA ALA A 297 -5.11 10.39 -24.34
C ALA A 297 -6.42 10.24 -23.56
N ALA A 298 -7.52 10.80 -24.07
CA ALA A 298 -8.85 10.56 -23.52
C ALA A 298 -9.25 9.11 -23.79
N VAL A 299 -9.51 8.35 -22.72
CA VAL A 299 -9.93 6.94 -22.79
C VAL A 299 -11.41 6.77 -22.45
N LEU A 300 -11.99 7.74 -21.74
CA LEU A 300 -13.43 7.89 -21.54
C LEU A 300 -13.76 9.36 -21.76
N GLU A 301 -14.79 9.63 -22.54
CA GLU A 301 -15.20 10.97 -22.96
C GLU A 301 -16.69 11.01 -23.28
N LYS A 302 -17.23 12.21 -23.56
CA LYS A 302 -18.65 12.46 -23.90
C LYS A 302 -19.64 12.12 -22.80
N ILE A 303 -19.18 12.05 -21.55
CA ILE A 303 -20.02 11.82 -20.38
C ILE A 303 -20.48 13.20 -19.87
N TYR A 304 -21.70 13.60 -20.19
CA TYR A 304 -22.23 14.91 -19.82
C TYR A 304 -23.06 14.85 -18.53
N LEU A 305 -22.77 15.74 -17.59
CA LEU A 305 -23.36 15.79 -16.25
C LEU A 305 -23.68 17.24 -15.86
N ASP A 306 -24.65 17.43 -14.98
CA ASP A 306 -24.81 18.73 -14.31
C ASP A 306 -23.61 19.04 -13.41
N LEU A 307 -23.45 20.31 -13.06
CA LEU A 307 -22.28 20.80 -12.33
C LEU A 307 -22.08 20.07 -10.98
N ALA A 308 -23.14 19.86 -10.21
CA ALA A 308 -23.04 19.25 -8.89
C ALA A 308 -22.67 17.76 -8.98
N THR A 309 -23.35 17.02 -9.87
CA THR A 309 -23.05 15.60 -10.10
C THR A 309 -21.64 15.44 -10.64
N GLY A 310 -21.27 16.22 -11.66
CA GLY A 310 -19.96 16.12 -12.30
C GLY A 310 -18.78 16.37 -11.37
N SER A 311 -18.84 17.39 -10.51
CA SER A 311 -17.78 17.65 -9.53
C SER A 311 -17.62 16.53 -8.49
N LEU A 312 -18.73 15.91 -8.06
CA LEU A 312 -18.70 14.76 -7.16
C LEU A 312 -18.11 13.52 -7.84
N VAL A 313 -18.55 13.23 -9.07
CA VAL A 313 -18.05 12.10 -9.86
C VAL A 313 -16.57 12.26 -10.18
N GLU A 314 -16.13 13.48 -10.52
CA GLU A 314 -14.72 13.80 -10.74
C GLU A 314 -13.87 13.50 -9.50
N SER A 315 -14.32 13.97 -8.33
CA SER A 315 -13.65 13.70 -7.05
C SER A 315 -13.59 12.20 -6.77
N TYR A 316 -14.67 11.47 -7.03
CA TYR A 316 -14.70 10.03 -6.82
C TYR A 316 -13.77 9.27 -7.79
N TRP A 317 -13.79 9.60 -9.08
CA TRP A 317 -12.87 9.00 -10.05
C TRP A 317 -11.41 9.34 -9.71
N ARG A 318 -11.12 10.57 -9.27
CA ARG A 318 -9.80 10.96 -8.79
C ARG A 318 -9.37 10.13 -7.59
N TRP A 319 -10.26 9.88 -6.62
CA TRP A 319 -9.99 8.99 -5.49
C TRP A 319 -9.69 7.57 -5.95
N LEU A 320 -10.45 7.00 -6.89
CA LEU A 320 -10.17 5.67 -7.45
C LEU A 320 -8.76 5.59 -8.05
N LEU A 321 -8.31 6.64 -8.76
CA LEU A 321 -6.97 6.70 -9.33
C LEU A 321 -5.87 6.78 -8.25
N LEU A 322 -6.15 7.45 -7.12
CA LEU A 322 -5.18 7.69 -6.05
C LEU A 322 -5.13 6.55 -5.01
N ASN A 323 -6.22 5.82 -4.82
CA ASN A 323 -6.36 4.73 -3.84
C ASN A 323 -5.66 3.42 -4.27
N GLY A 324 -5.19 3.35 -5.52
CA GLY A 324 -4.35 2.26 -6.00
C GLY A 324 -4.38 2.14 -7.51
N PRO A 325 -3.41 1.42 -8.11
CA PRO A 325 -3.45 1.20 -9.54
C PRO A 325 -4.67 0.32 -9.87
N ALA A 326 -5.61 0.85 -10.66
CA ALA A 326 -6.52 0.00 -11.43
C ALA A 326 -5.66 -0.91 -12.32
N ARG A 327 -5.68 -2.21 -12.04
CA ARG A 327 -4.94 -3.25 -12.77
C ARG A 327 -5.85 -4.06 -13.70
N GLU A 328 -7.14 -4.07 -13.41
CA GLU A 328 -8.17 -4.85 -14.12
C GLU A 328 -9.27 -3.90 -14.59
N ALA A 329 -9.37 -3.71 -15.90
CA ALA A 329 -10.26 -2.73 -16.53
C ALA A 329 -11.74 -3.01 -16.26
N GLU A 330 -12.16 -4.28 -16.21
CA GLU A 330 -13.54 -4.67 -15.96
C GLU A 330 -14.01 -4.20 -14.58
N ARG A 331 -13.29 -4.58 -13.53
CA ARG A 331 -13.58 -4.14 -12.16
C ARG A 331 -13.50 -2.61 -12.03
N PHE A 332 -12.53 -1.99 -12.71
CA PHE A 332 -12.40 -0.54 -12.70
C PHE A 332 -13.60 0.15 -13.36
N ALA A 333 -14.06 -0.32 -14.52
CA ALA A 333 -15.24 0.18 -15.21
C ALA A 333 -16.53 0.01 -14.37
N ILE A 334 -16.63 -1.07 -13.60
CA ILE A 334 -17.74 -1.27 -12.65
C ILE A 334 -17.71 -0.19 -11.56
N GLU A 335 -16.56 0.09 -10.95
CA GLU A 335 -16.44 1.13 -9.92
C GLU A 335 -16.69 2.53 -10.49
N LEU A 336 -16.16 2.85 -11.68
CA LEU A 336 -16.39 4.15 -12.34
C LEU A 336 -17.88 4.44 -12.57
N ARG A 337 -18.69 3.40 -12.83
CA ARG A 337 -20.16 3.48 -12.98
C ARG A 337 -20.92 3.54 -11.66
N ARG A 338 -20.23 3.53 -10.52
CA ARG A 338 -20.82 3.54 -9.18
C ARG A 338 -20.34 4.70 -8.33
N PRO A 339 -20.41 5.96 -8.80
CA PRO A 339 -20.07 7.10 -7.96
C PRO A 339 -21.05 7.25 -6.77
N PRO A 340 -20.68 8.03 -5.74
CA PRO A 340 -21.63 8.43 -4.71
C PRO A 340 -22.83 9.14 -5.34
N ALA A 341 -24.03 8.85 -4.86
CA ALA A 341 -25.23 9.59 -5.22
C ALA A 341 -25.20 10.97 -4.53
N LEU A 342 -25.65 12.00 -5.24
CA LEU A 342 -25.83 13.33 -4.64
C LEU A 342 -26.81 13.26 -3.46
N SER A 343 -26.50 14.02 -2.42
CA SER A 343 -27.34 14.22 -1.23
C SER A 343 -26.87 15.47 -0.49
N ASP A 344 -27.63 15.89 0.53
CA ASP A 344 -27.25 17.00 1.41
C ASP A 344 -26.30 16.57 2.54
N SER A 345 -25.71 15.36 2.45
CA SER A 345 -24.81 14.84 3.47
C SER A 345 -23.50 15.64 3.53
N PRO A 346 -23.07 16.10 4.71
CA PRO A 346 -21.73 16.72 4.89
C PRO A 346 -20.59 15.81 4.43
N ALA A 347 -20.79 14.49 4.42
CA ALA A 347 -19.78 13.53 3.99
C ALA A 347 -19.40 13.69 2.51
N ILE A 348 -20.28 14.22 1.64
CA ILE A 348 -19.96 14.51 0.23
C ILE A 348 -18.90 15.59 0.12
N VAL A 349 -19.12 16.72 0.81
CA VAL A 349 -18.18 17.86 0.80
C VAL A 349 -16.85 17.45 1.42
N GLN A 350 -16.90 16.79 2.58
CA GLN A 350 -15.69 16.32 3.26
C GLN A 350 -14.92 15.29 2.43
N PHE A 351 -15.62 14.37 1.73
CA PHE A 351 -14.97 13.43 0.83
C PHE A 351 -14.19 14.17 -0.26
N ALA A 352 -14.82 15.11 -0.96
CA ALA A 352 -14.17 15.90 -2.01
C ALA A 352 -12.95 16.68 -1.49
N GLU A 353 -13.05 17.31 -0.31
CA GLU A 353 -11.94 17.99 0.35
C GLU A 353 -10.75 17.06 0.64
N ARG A 354 -11.01 15.86 1.18
CA ARG A 354 -9.94 14.89 1.48
C ARG A 354 -9.28 14.39 0.20
N VAL A 355 -10.04 14.19 -0.88
CA VAL A 355 -9.49 13.80 -2.18
C VAL A 355 -8.65 14.92 -2.79
N ALA A 356 -9.06 16.18 -2.65
CA ALA A 356 -8.28 17.33 -3.11
C ALA A 356 -6.94 17.41 -2.35
N ALA A 357 -6.97 17.35 -1.02
CA ALA A 357 -5.75 17.34 -0.20
C ALA A 357 -4.86 16.12 -0.51
N LEU A 358 -5.45 14.96 -0.78
CA LEU A 358 -4.71 13.76 -1.18
C LEU A 358 -3.98 13.96 -2.52
N ALA A 359 -4.63 14.62 -3.48
CA ALA A 359 -4.02 14.91 -4.77
C ALA A 359 -2.82 15.86 -4.63
N GLU A 360 -2.92 16.88 -3.77
CA GLU A 360 -1.82 17.78 -3.43
C GLU A 360 -0.64 17.04 -2.80
N GLU A 361 -0.91 16.14 -1.83
CA GLU A 361 0.15 15.33 -1.21
C GLU A 361 0.85 14.42 -2.22
N VAL A 362 0.11 13.79 -3.15
CA VAL A 362 0.72 12.95 -4.19
C VAL A 362 1.62 13.76 -5.14
N ILE A 363 1.24 15.00 -5.48
CA ILE A 363 2.09 15.90 -6.27
C ILE A 363 3.36 16.24 -5.49
N ALA A 364 3.23 16.59 -4.21
CA ALA A 364 4.36 16.96 -3.38
C ALA A 364 5.33 15.79 -3.12
N ILE A 365 4.80 14.58 -2.88
CA ILE A 365 5.59 13.35 -2.81
C ILE A 365 6.38 13.15 -4.10
N THR A 366 5.74 13.27 -5.26
CA THR A 366 6.41 13.09 -6.55
C THR A 366 7.55 14.09 -6.75
N ALA A 367 7.36 15.34 -6.33
CA ALA A 367 8.39 16.37 -6.40
C ALA A 367 9.56 16.08 -5.44
N ASP A 368 9.27 15.67 -4.20
CA ASP A 368 10.26 15.33 -3.19
C ASP A 368 11.07 14.09 -3.56
N GLU A 369 10.41 13.06 -4.14
CA GLU A 369 11.09 11.87 -4.65
C GLU A 369 12.01 12.22 -5.82
N ARG A 370 11.58 13.09 -6.74
CA ARG A 370 12.45 13.55 -7.83
C ARG A 370 13.67 14.29 -7.29
N ALA A 371 13.48 15.21 -6.34
CA ALA A 371 14.58 15.95 -5.72
C ALA A 371 15.57 15.02 -4.99
N LEU A 372 15.06 14.03 -4.24
CA LEU A 372 15.90 13.01 -3.61
C LEU A 372 16.68 12.20 -4.63
N ASN A 373 16.01 11.75 -5.70
CA ASN A 373 16.64 10.96 -6.75
C ASN A 373 17.75 11.74 -7.45
N ASP A 374 17.56 13.03 -7.73
CA ASP A 374 18.58 13.89 -8.35
C ASP A 374 19.84 13.99 -7.47
N VAL A 375 19.68 14.15 -6.15
CA VAL A 375 20.80 14.14 -5.20
C VAL A 375 21.50 12.78 -5.22
N LEU A 376 20.76 11.68 -5.20
CA LEU A 376 21.33 10.34 -5.24
C LEU A 376 22.08 10.07 -6.55
N TYR A 377 21.52 10.43 -7.70
CA TYR A 377 22.18 10.27 -8.99
C TYR A 377 23.49 11.04 -9.07
N ALA A 378 23.55 12.25 -8.50
CA ALA A 378 24.78 13.01 -8.39
C ALA A 378 25.82 12.30 -7.49
N LEU A 379 25.39 11.76 -6.35
CA LEU A 379 26.28 11.03 -5.42
C LEU A 379 26.84 9.73 -6.02
N TYR A 380 26.05 9.03 -6.83
CA TYR A 380 26.49 7.82 -7.54
C TYR A 380 27.22 8.12 -8.86
N GLY A 381 27.27 9.37 -9.30
CA GLY A 381 27.94 9.77 -10.54
C GLY A 381 27.27 9.25 -11.82
N LEU A 382 25.95 9.03 -11.81
CA LEU A 382 25.25 8.42 -12.94
C LEU A 382 25.10 9.38 -14.13
N SER A 383 25.54 8.91 -15.29
CA SER A 383 25.25 9.52 -16.60
C SER A 383 23.76 9.47 -16.94
N PRO A 384 23.26 10.29 -17.88
CA PRO A 384 21.86 10.24 -18.32
C PRO A 384 21.42 8.84 -18.79
N ASN A 385 22.30 8.10 -19.46
CA ASN A 385 22.01 6.74 -19.92
C ASN A 385 21.87 5.76 -18.75
N GLU A 386 22.72 5.87 -17.73
CA GLU A 386 22.62 5.04 -16.52
C GLU A 386 21.40 5.39 -15.68
N ARG A 387 21.02 6.68 -15.60
CA ARG A 387 19.75 7.08 -14.97
C ARG A 387 18.56 6.44 -15.67
N ASN A 388 18.52 6.53 -17.01
CA ASN A 388 17.47 5.89 -17.80
C ASN A 388 17.44 4.36 -17.61
N LEU A 389 18.61 3.72 -17.51
CA LEU A 389 18.72 2.29 -17.19
C LEU A 389 18.13 1.98 -15.80
N VAL A 390 18.48 2.78 -14.79
CA VAL A 390 18.01 2.61 -13.42
C VAL A 390 16.48 2.78 -13.32
N GLU A 391 15.91 3.78 -14.00
CA GLU A 391 14.49 4.11 -13.95
C GLU A 391 13.62 3.17 -14.78
N ASN A 392 14.05 2.80 -15.98
CA ASN A 392 13.19 2.14 -16.96
C ASN A 392 13.47 0.65 -17.15
N GLU A 393 14.59 0.12 -16.64
CA GLU A 393 14.87 -1.30 -16.75
C GLU A 393 14.01 -2.10 -15.75
N ARG A 394 12.98 -2.72 -16.31
CA ARG A 394 12.21 -3.78 -15.64
C ARG A 394 13.19 -4.92 -15.37
N GLY A 395 13.64 -5.04 -14.12
CA GLY A 395 14.62 -6.03 -13.69
C GLY A 395 14.28 -7.39 -14.27
N ARG A 396 15.28 -8.09 -14.85
CA ARG A 396 15.16 -9.35 -15.60
C ARG A 396 13.83 -10.06 -15.33
N ARG A 397 12.79 -9.77 -16.13
CA ARG A 397 11.66 -10.68 -16.26
C ARG A 397 12.29 -12.00 -16.67
N ASN A 398 12.02 -13.07 -15.93
CA ASN A 398 12.53 -14.40 -16.25
C ASN A 398 12.16 -14.75 -17.69
N ALA A 399 13.05 -14.48 -18.64
CA ALA A 399 13.00 -14.99 -20.00
C ALA A 399 13.24 -16.53 -20.03
N ALA A 400 13.48 -17.14 -18.86
CA ALA A 400 13.71 -18.57 -18.69
C ALA A 400 12.47 -19.38 -18.27
N GLN A 401 11.25 -18.81 -18.37
CA GLN A 401 9.99 -19.56 -18.17
C GLN A 401 9.03 -19.45 -19.36
N ALA A 402 9.51 -19.01 -20.52
CA ALA A 402 8.77 -19.06 -21.78
C ALA A 402 9.17 -20.27 -22.66
N ASP A 403 10.20 -21.02 -22.28
CA ASP A 403 10.65 -22.25 -22.94
C ASP A 403 10.83 -23.38 -21.90
N ALA A 404 9.73 -23.80 -21.26
CA ALA A 404 9.64 -25.08 -20.54
C ALA A 404 8.18 -25.54 -20.41
#